data_AF-A0A0N0K1F1-F1
#
_entry.id   AF-A0A0N0K1F1-F1
#
_cell.length_a   1.000
_cell.length_b   1.000
_cell.length_c   1.000
_cell.angle_alpha   90.00
_cell.angle_beta   90.00
_cell.angle_gamma   90.00
#
_symmetry.space_group_name_H-M   'P 1'
#
loop_
_entity.id
_entity.type
_entity.pdbx_description
1 polymer ?
#
loop_
_entity_poly.entity_id
_entity_poly.type
_entity_poly.pdbx_seq_one_letter_code
_entity_poly.pdbx_strand_id
1 'polypeptide(L)'
;MPKDRRSITRDDIMDLADYELIRKDKRQESILAKKYSRLAIGPHAMITFESWDSMWLQIQEMLRIEKGGDEQLADELAAYNPMVPNGSELTATLMFEIENPERRDAFLRTIGGVESHIFLTIGNVRIAASPEQDVERTSASGKASAVHFLHFAMDDAALAAWHDAGNVAMVQITHPAYGHAALIGAETRNYLTRACL
;
A
#
# COMPACT_ATOMS: atom_id res chain seq x y z
N MET A 1 9.73 19.66 7.30
CA MET A 1 8.50 18.91 6.98
C MET A 1 8.40 17.75 7.95
N PRO A 2 7.23 17.48 8.53
CA PRO A 2 7.03 16.52 9.62
C PRO A 2 7.00 15.06 9.14
N LYS A 3 7.87 14.69 8.19
CA LYS A 3 8.02 13.30 7.72
C LYS A 3 8.36 12.35 8.87
N ASP A 4 8.98 12.88 9.92
CA ASP A 4 9.32 12.16 11.15
C ASP A 4 8.11 11.85 12.04
N ARG A 5 6.97 12.54 11.87
CA ARG A 5 5.75 12.31 12.68
C ARG A 5 4.97 11.09 12.24
N ARG A 6 5.27 10.53 11.05
CA ARG A 6 4.66 9.31 10.49
C ARG A 6 3.12 9.32 10.53
N SER A 7 2.56 10.52 10.40
CA SER A 7 1.12 10.80 10.33
C SER A 7 0.90 12.07 9.51
N ILE A 8 -0.29 12.26 8.97
CA ILE A 8 -0.72 13.46 8.26
C ILE A 8 -1.76 14.17 9.14
N THR A 9 -1.58 15.47 9.32
CA THR A 9 -2.45 16.32 10.11
C THR A 9 -3.03 17.45 9.27
N ARG A 10 -4.00 18.20 9.81
CA ARG A 10 -4.56 19.38 9.13
C ARG A 10 -3.46 20.35 8.68
N ASP A 11 -2.41 20.51 9.48
CA ASP A 11 -1.31 21.45 9.22
C ASP A 11 -0.47 21.05 8.00
N ASP A 12 -0.57 19.79 7.56
CA ASP A 12 0.12 19.28 6.38
C ASP A 12 -0.68 19.50 5.09
N ILE A 13 -1.98 19.80 5.19
CA ILE A 13 -2.89 19.92 4.06
C ILE A 13 -2.92 21.36 3.56
N MET A 14 -2.61 21.49 2.27
CA MET A 14 -2.63 22.77 1.56
C MET A 14 -4.06 23.19 1.21
N ASP A 15 -4.28 24.50 1.15
CA ASP A 15 -5.45 25.06 0.49
C ASP A 15 -5.52 24.60 -0.99
N LEU A 16 -6.73 24.55 -1.55
CA LEU A 16 -6.97 24.09 -2.90
C LEU A 16 -6.27 24.97 -3.95
N ALA A 17 -6.27 26.30 -3.78
CA ALA A 17 -5.63 27.19 -4.74
C ALA A 17 -4.11 27.00 -4.73
N ASP A 18 -3.50 26.86 -3.55
CA ASP A 18 -2.07 26.58 -3.42
C ASP A 18 -1.70 25.18 -3.95
N TYR A 19 -2.53 24.17 -3.69
CA TYR A 19 -2.31 22.82 -4.18
C TYR A 19 -2.37 22.76 -5.72
N GLU A 20 -3.32 23.43 -6.36
CA GLU A 20 -3.44 23.47 -7.82
C GLU A 20 -2.19 24.04 -8.51
N LEU A 21 -1.44 24.93 -7.85
CA LEU A 21 -0.17 25.47 -8.38
C LEU A 21 0.92 24.39 -8.51
N ILE A 22 0.98 23.43 -7.59
CA ILE A 22 2.03 22.40 -7.54
C ILE A 22 1.55 21.01 -7.99
N ARG A 23 0.24 20.84 -8.18
CA ARG A 23 -0.41 19.54 -8.41
C ARG A 23 0.23 18.75 -9.55
N LYS A 24 0.52 19.41 -10.67
CA LYS A 24 1.12 18.75 -11.85
C LYS A 24 2.46 18.09 -11.50
N ASP A 25 3.29 18.81 -10.75
CA ASP A 25 4.61 18.33 -10.35
C ASP A 25 4.49 17.21 -9.32
N LYS A 26 3.58 17.34 -8.34
CA LYS A 26 3.30 16.29 -7.35
C LYS A 26 2.77 14.99 -7.96
N ARG A 27 1.90 15.09 -8.97
CA ARG A 27 1.46 13.92 -9.72
C ARG A 27 2.60 13.26 -10.50
N GLN A 28 3.50 14.07 -11.09
CA GLN A 28 4.66 13.54 -11.80
C GLN A 28 5.64 12.85 -10.84
N GLU A 29 5.92 13.44 -9.68
CA GLU A 29 6.71 12.84 -8.60
C GLU A 29 6.13 11.49 -8.18
N SER A 30 4.81 11.40 -7.96
CA SER A 30 4.13 10.16 -7.60
C SER A 30 4.26 9.07 -8.68
N ILE A 31 4.11 9.42 -9.95
CA ILE A 31 4.29 8.47 -11.07
C ILE A 31 5.72 7.90 -11.07
N LEU A 32 6.72 8.76 -10.87
CA LEU A 32 8.12 8.33 -10.81
C LEU A 32 8.40 7.46 -9.58
N ALA A 33 7.82 7.80 -8.43
CA ALA A 33 7.94 7.04 -7.20
C ALA A 33 7.34 5.62 -7.32
N LYS A 34 6.23 5.47 -8.06
CA LYS A 34 5.58 4.16 -8.32
C LYS A 34 6.50 3.15 -9.00
N LYS A 35 7.52 3.59 -9.73
CA LYS A 35 8.55 2.68 -10.28
C LYS A 35 9.28 1.90 -9.17
N TYR A 36 9.45 2.51 -8.00
CA TYR A 36 10.21 1.95 -6.87
C TYR A 36 9.32 1.47 -5.72
N SER A 37 8.00 1.63 -5.81
CA SER A 37 7.06 1.17 -4.80
C SER A 37 6.04 0.16 -5.32
N ARG A 38 5.98 -0.13 -6.62
CA ARG A 38 5.01 -1.04 -7.22
C ARG A 38 5.65 -2.30 -7.78
N LEU A 39 5.08 -3.45 -7.47
CA LEU A 39 5.53 -4.77 -7.94
C LEU A 39 4.35 -5.60 -8.46
N ALA A 40 4.58 -6.32 -9.56
CA ALA A 40 3.65 -7.33 -10.06
C ALA A 40 3.91 -8.67 -9.35
N ILE A 41 2.87 -9.28 -8.80
CA ILE A 41 2.90 -10.59 -8.15
C ILE A 41 2.08 -11.56 -9.00
N GLY A 42 2.75 -12.19 -9.97
CA GLY A 42 2.08 -13.02 -10.96
C GLY A 42 1.27 -12.20 -11.98
N PRO A 43 0.31 -12.82 -12.67
CA PRO A 43 -0.37 -12.22 -13.83
C PRO A 43 -1.49 -11.22 -13.49
N HIS A 44 -2.01 -11.24 -12.26
CA HIS A 44 -3.23 -10.52 -11.89
C HIS A 44 -3.07 -9.61 -10.67
N ALA A 45 -2.00 -9.73 -9.88
CA ALA A 45 -1.88 -8.98 -8.64
C ALA A 45 -0.78 -7.93 -8.75
N MET A 46 -1.10 -6.70 -8.33
CA MET A 46 -0.19 -5.57 -8.27
C MET A 46 -0.17 -5.03 -6.84
N ILE A 47 0.98 -5.06 -6.19
CA ILE A 47 1.17 -4.43 -4.89
C ILE A 47 1.82 -3.06 -5.07
N THR A 48 1.29 -2.04 -4.40
CA THR A 48 1.89 -0.72 -4.29
C THR A 48 2.14 -0.44 -2.81
N PHE A 49 3.40 -0.30 -2.44
CA PHE A 49 3.76 0.13 -1.09
C PHE A 49 3.49 1.62 -0.91
N GLU A 50 2.89 1.95 0.21
CA GLU A 50 2.51 3.32 0.53
C GLU A 50 3.59 4.04 1.33
N SER A 51 3.54 5.36 1.27
CA SER A 51 4.46 6.27 1.93
C SER A 51 3.70 7.50 2.39
N TRP A 52 4.31 8.31 3.25
CA TRP A 52 3.72 9.58 3.64
C TRP A 52 3.35 10.44 2.42
N ASP A 53 4.24 10.52 1.42
CA ASP A 53 4.01 11.33 0.22
C ASP A 53 2.86 10.78 -0.66
N SER A 54 2.68 9.45 -0.72
CA SER A 54 1.55 8.87 -1.49
C SER A 54 0.22 9.09 -0.79
N MET A 55 0.15 8.93 0.53
CA MET A 55 -1.07 9.17 1.31
C MET A 55 -1.45 10.65 1.35
N TRP A 56 -0.47 11.54 1.51
CA TRP A 56 -0.71 12.98 1.44
C TRP A 56 -1.30 13.39 0.08
N LEU A 57 -0.75 12.86 -1.00
CA LEU A 57 -1.27 13.15 -2.34
C LEU A 57 -2.69 12.60 -2.53
N GLN A 58 -2.98 11.42 -1.97
CA GLN A 58 -4.29 10.80 -2.04
C GLN A 58 -5.35 11.65 -1.32
N ILE A 59 -5.06 12.11 -0.09
CA ILE A 59 -5.94 13.02 0.67
C ILE A 59 -6.18 14.33 -0.12
N GLN A 60 -5.12 14.92 -0.67
CA GLN A 60 -5.21 16.15 -1.46
C GLN A 60 -6.08 15.99 -2.72
N GLU A 61 -5.93 14.88 -3.44
CA GLU A 61 -6.76 14.60 -4.61
C GLU A 61 -8.23 14.39 -4.24
N MET A 62 -8.52 13.71 -3.12
CA MET A 62 -9.89 13.51 -2.64
C MET A 62 -10.57 14.84 -2.30
N LEU A 63 -9.93 15.66 -1.46
CA LEU A 63 -10.43 16.99 -1.08
C LEU A 63 -10.69 17.88 -2.30
N ARG A 64 -9.79 17.81 -3.29
CA ARG A 64 -9.91 18.55 -4.55
C ARG A 64 -11.11 18.09 -5.39
N ILE A 65 -11.28 16.77 -5.58
CA ILE A 65 -12.35 16.21 -6.41
C ILE A 65 -13.71 16.54 -5.81
N GLU A 66 -13.83 16.40 -4.50
CA GLU A 66 -15.09 16.57 -3.78
C GLU A 66 -15.36 18.02 -3.36
N LYS A 67 -14.36 18.91 -3.50
CA LYS A 67 -14.37 20.29 -2.99
C LYS A 67 -14.76 20.33 -1.50
N GLY A 68 -14.22 19.38 -0.74
CA GLY A 68 -14.56 19.14 0.66
C GLY A 68 -14.08 20.24 1.61
N GLY A 69 -14.84 20.46 2.68
CA GLY A 69 -14.48 21.33 3.81
C GLY A 69 -13.78 20.58 4.95
N ASP A 70 -13.78 21.16 6.14
CA ASP A 70 -13.11 20.58 7.32
C ASP A 70 -13.68 19.22 7.77
N GLU A 71 -14.98 19.00 7.61
CA GLU A 71 -15.61 17.71 7.93
C GLU A 71 -15.09 16.60 7.00
N GLN A 72 -15.08 16.84 5.69
CA GLN A 72 -14.53 15.89 4.72
C GLN A 72 -13.07 15.58 5.02
N LEU A 73 -12.27 16.59 5.38
CA LEU A 73 -10.88 16.35 5.73
C LEU A 73 -10.73 15.39 6.91
N ALA A 74 -11.56 15.52 7.94
CA ALA A 74 -11.48 14.60 9.08
C ALA A 74 -11.70 13.14 8.63
N ASP A 75 -12.67 12.92 7.75
CA ASP A 75 -12.97 11.60 7.18
C ASP A 75 -11.82 11.09 6.30
N GLU A 76 -11.25 11.94 5.43
CA GLU A 76 -10.12 11.54 4.57
C GLU A 76 -8.86 11.24 5.40
N LEU A 77 -8.59 12.03 6.44
CA LEU A 77 -7.48 11.77 7.36
C LEU A 77 -7.70 10.44 8.09
N ALA A 78 -8.91 10.15 8.56
CA ALA A 78 -9.22 8.88 9.21
C ALA A 78 -9.06 7.69 8.25
N ALA A 79 -9.44 7.85 6.98
CA ALA A 79 -9.35 6.81 5.97
C ALA A 79 -7.91 6.50 5.52
N TYR A 80 -7.06 7.52 5.34
CA TYR A 80 -5.73 7.36 4.74
C TYR A 80 -4.56 7.39 5.71
N ASN A 81 -4.68 8.00 6.89
CA ASN A 81 -3.60 7.95 7.89
C ASN A 81 -3.19 6.53 8.30
N PRO A 82 -4.11 5.55 8.42
CA PRO A 82 -3.70 4.19 8.76
C PRO A 82 -2.70 3.62 7.75
N MET A 83 -2.79 4.03 6.49
CA MET A 83 -1.86 3.60 5.43
C MET A 83 -0.53 4.35 5.41
N VAL A 84 -0.29 5.31 6.31
CA VAL A 84 1.02 5.97 6.46
C VAL A 84 1.95 5.06 7.27
N PRO A 85 3.09 4.60 6.70
CA PRO A 85 3.98 3.69 7.42
C PRO A 85 4.64 4.37 8.63
N ASN A 86 4.69 3.65 9.74
CA ASN A 86 5.10 4.17 11.05
C ASN A 86 6.61 4.15 11.35
N GLY A 87 7.46 3.72 10.41
CA GLY A 87 8.91 3.53 10.63
C GLY A 87 9.32 2.11 11.01
N SER A 88 8.37 1.26 11.39
CA SER A 88 8.58 -0.16 11.75
C SER A 88 7.64 -1.10 10.98
N GLU A 89 7.08 -0.64 9.88
CA GLU A 89 6.22 -1.43 9.02
C GLU A 89 6.32 -0.99 7.56
N LEU A 90 5.88 -1.86 6.67
CA LEU A 90 5.50 -1.47 5.31
C LEU A 90 3.98 -1.56 5.19
N THR A 91 3.35 -0.48 4.76
CA THR A 91 1.93 -0.48 4.36
C THR A 91 1.84 -0.64 2.85
N ALA A 92 0.78 -1.29 2.37
CA ALA A 92 0.61 -1.53 0.93
C ALA A 92 -0.85 -1.70 0.50
N THR A 93 -1.13 -1.23 -0.71
CA THR A 93 -2.36 -1.53 -1.44
C THR A 93 -2.09 -2.65 -2.44
N LEU A 94 -2.75 -3.80 -2.27
CA LEU A 94 -2.76 -4.91 -3.23
C LEU A 94 -4.03 -4.85 -4.07
N MET A 95 -3.88 -4.84 -5.40
CA MET A 95 -5.01 -4.86 -6.33
C MET A 95 -4.93 -6.06 -7.28
N PHE A 96 -6.05 -6.76 -7.44
CA PHE A 96 -6.24 -7.78 -8.48
C PHE A 96 -6.78 -7.13 -9.76
N GLU A 97 -5.88 -6.89 -10.70
CA GLU A 97 -6.11 -6.17 -11.96
C GLU A 97 -6.50 -7.14 -13.08
N ILE A 98 -7.81 -7.27 -13.29
CA ILE A 98 -8.39 -8.01 -14.42
C ILE A 98 -9.36 -7.09 -15.15
N GLU A 99 -9.05 -6.77 -16.41
CA GLU A 99 -9.79 -5.81 -17.23
C GLU A 99 -11.24 -6.25 -17.47
N ASN A 100 -11.44 -7.50 -17.90
CA ASN A 100 -12.77 -8.02 -18.18
C ASN A 100 -13.54 -8.26 -16.86
N PRO A 101 -14.71 -7.61 -16.65
CA PRO A 101 -15.46 -7.71 -15.39
C PRO A 101 -15.94 -9.12 -15.04
N GLU A 102 -16.37 -9.91 -16.03
CA GLU A 102 -16.86 -11.28 -15.81
C GLU A 102 -15.71 -12.20 -15.38
N ARG A 103 -14.57 -12.10 -16.07
CA ARG A 103 -13.34 -12.83 -15.69
C ARG A 103 -12.84 -12.40 -14.32
N ARG A 104 -12.92 -11.10 -14.00
CA ARG A 104 -12.56 -10.59 -12.67
C ARG A 104 -13.47 -11.18 -11.60
N ASP A 105 -14.79 -11.17 -11.79
CA ASP A 105 -15.72 -11.75 -10.82
C ASP A 105 -15.48 -13.24 -10.61
N ALA A 106 -15.32 -14.00 -11.71
CA ALA A 106 -15.03 -15.43 -11.64
C ALA A 106 -13.72 -15.71 -10.88
N PHE A 107 -12.66 -14.95 -11.18
CA PHE A 107 -11.38 -15.07 -10.48
C PHE A 107 -11.48 -14.71 -8.99
N LEU A 108 -12.12 -13.61 -8.62
CA LEU A 108 -12.24 -13.21 -7.22
C LEU A 108 -13.01 -14.23 -6.37
N ARG A 109 -13.89 -15.02 -6.97
CA ARG A 109 -14.57 -16.14 -6.30
C ARG A 109 -13.66 -17.35 -6.07
N THR A 110 -12.58 -17.52 -6.84
CA THR A 110 -11.64 -18.62 -6.64
C THR A 110 -10.59 -18.33 -5.58
N ILE A 111 -10.40 -17.06 -5.23
CA ILE A 111 -9.38 -16.60 -4.28
C ILE A 111 -9.97 -16.03 -2.97
N GLY A 112 -11.17 -16.46 -2.57
CA GLY A 112 -11.72 -16.10 -1.27
C GLY A 112 -10.77 -16.46 -0.13
N GLY A 113 -10.55 -15.56 0.84
CA GLY A 113 -9.58 -15.77 1.92
C GLY A 113 -8.12 -15.56 1.56
N VAL A 114 -7.81 -15.05 0.35
CA VAL A 114 -6.44 -14.73 -0.09
C VAL A 114 -5.70 -13.82 0.88
N GLU A 115 -6.42 -12.97 1.60
CA GLU A 115 -5.87 -12.04 2.57
C GLU A 115 -5.07 -12.70 3.71
N SER A 116 -5.38 -13.96 4.05
CA SER A 116 -4.65 -14.74 5.05
C SER A 116 -3.40 -15.43 4.47
N HIS A 117 -3.14 -15.24 3.19
CA HIS A 117 -2.11 -15.92 2.42
C HIS A 117 -1.06 -14.96 1.84
N ILE A 118 -1.01 -13.71 2.30
CA ILE A 118 -0.08 -12.69 1.81
C ILE A 118 1.03 -12.48 2.84
N PHE A 119 2.28 -12.51 2.38
CA PHE A 119 3.45 -12.46 3.25
C PHE A 119 4.57 -11.58 2.66
N LEU A 120 5.31 -10.93 3.54
CA LEU A 120 6.63 -10.37 3.26
C LEU A 120 7.67 -11.34 3.83
N THR A 121 8.58 -11.83 2.99
CA THR A 121 9.64 -12.74 3.39
C THR A 121 11.00 -12.10 3.15
N ILE A 122 11.86 -12.10 4.17
CA ILE A 122 13.19 -11.47 4.18
C ILE A 122 14.18 -12.50 4.72
N GLY A 123 14.95 -13.12 3.85
CA GLY A 123 15.78 -14.28 4.23
C GLY A 123 14.91 -15.38 4.84
N ASN A 124 15.12 -15.68 6.12
CA ASN A 124 14.34 -16.68 6.87
C ASN A 124 13.18 -16.07 7.69
N VAL A 125 13.06 -14.74 7.72
CA VAL A 125 11.98 -14.05 8.45
C VAL A 125 10.76 -13.96 7.53
N ARG A 126 9.59 -14.35 8.04
CA ARG A 126 8.32 -14.28 7.32
C ARG A 126 7.30 -13.51 8.14
N ILE A 127 6.75 -12.47 7.54
CA ILE A 127 5.77 -11.56 8.14
C ILE A 127 4.44 -11.77 7.41
N ALA A 128 3.39 -12.09 8.15
CA ALA A 128 2.04 -12.16 7.58
C ALA A 128 1.48 -10.73 7.40
N ALA A 129 0.78 -10.49 6.30
CA ALA A 129 0.06 -9.24 6.12
C ALA A 129 -1.14 -9.17 7.07
N SER A 130 -1.26 -8.09 7.84
CA SER A 130 -2.50 -7.78 8.55
C SER A 130 -3.40 -6.87 7.72
N PRO A 131 -4.72 -7.10 7.69
CA PRO A 131 -5.69 -6.13 7.17
C PRO A 131 -5.56 -4.77 7.82
N GLU A 132 -5.91 -3.73 7.06
CA GLU A 132 -6.56 -2.57 7.67
C GLU A 132 -7.99 -2.94 8.15
N GLN A 133 -8.36 -2.50 9.35
CA GLN A 133 -9.45 -3.08 10.17
C GLN A 133 -10.86 -2.68 9.71
N ASP A 134 -11.01 -1.67 8.86
CA ASP A 134 -12.31 -1.08 8.48
C ASP A 134 -12.80 -1.41 7.05
N VAL A 135 -12.27 -2.47 6.41
CA VAL A 135 -12.64 -2.82 5.02
C VAL A 135 -13.13 -4.27 4.91
N GLU A 136 -14.34 -4.46 4.35
CA GLU A 136 -14.90 -5.79 4.05
C GLU A 136 -14.04 -6.50 2.98
N ARG A 137 -13.44 -7.64 3.32
CA ARG A 137 -12.35 -8.28 2.54
C ARG A 137 -12.78 -9.47 1.72
N THR A 138 -13.70 -10.24 2.29
CA THR A 138 -14.35 -11.37 1.66
C THR A 138 -15.84 -11.22 1.97
N SER A 139 -16.67 -11.16 0.93
CA SER A 139 -18.11 -11.03 1.10
C SER A 139 -18.67 -12.24 1.85
N ALA A 140 -19.87 -12.11 2.41
CA ALA A 140 -20.61 -13.24 2.97
C ALA A 140 -20.81 -14.42 1.98
N SER A 141 -20.69 -14.16 0.67
CA SER A 141 -20.74 -15.18 -0.39
C SER A 141 -19.37 -15.79 -0.76
N GLY A 142 -18.32 -15.50 0.00
CA GLY A 142 -16.97 -16.05 -0.18
C GLY A 142 -16.15 -15.40 -1.29
N LYS A 143 -16.61 -14.27 -1.86
CA LYS A 143 -15.89 -13.55 -2.92
C LYS A 143 -14.85 -12.62 -2.31
N ALA A 144 -13.60 -12.71 -2.75
CA ALA A 144 -12.55 -11.77 -2.35
C ALA A 144 -12.79 -10.36 -2.89
N SER A 145 -12.33 -9.36 -2.14
CA SER A 145 -12.19 -7.99 -2.63
C SER A 145 -11.15 -7.92 -3.74
N ALA A 146 -11.33 -6.99 -4.68
CA ALA A 146 -10.31 -6.71 -5.68
C ALA A 146 -9.15 -5.88 -5.11
N VAL A 147 -9.36 -5.21 -3.99
CA VAL A 147 -8.41 -4.29 -3.35
C VAL A 147 -8.26 -4.66 -1.89
N HIS A 148 -7.01 -4.76 -1.43
CA HIS A 148 -6.67 -5.02 -0.04
C HIS A 148 -5.68 -3.99 0.47
N PHE A 149 -5.98 -3.39 1.61
CA PHE A 149 -5.06 -2.57 2.39
C PHE A 149 -4.37 -3.45 3.43
N LEU A 150 -3.04 -3.41 3.44
CA LEU A 150 -2.19 -4.38 4.11
C LEU A 150 -1.10 -3.68 4.92
N HIS A 151 -0.83 -4.25 6.10
CA HIS A 151 0.28 -3.88 6.96
C HIS A 151 1.24 -5.06 7.11
N PHE A 152 2.53 -4.78 7.02
CA PHE A 152 3.61 -5.71 7.30
C PHE A 152 4.42 -5.15 8.45
N ALA A 153 3.93 -5.36 9.68
CA ALA A 153 4.63 -4.96 10.89
C ALA A 153 5.94 -5.74 11.04
N MET A 154 7.04 -5.03 11.31
CA MET A 154 8.37 -5.60 11.46
C MET A 154 8.83 -5.41 12.90
N ASP A 155 9.17 -6.53 13.55
CA ASP A 155 9.91 -6.50 14.80
C ASP A 155 11.40 -6.20 14.56
N ASP A 156 12.18 -6.08 15.63
CA ASP A 156 13.62 -5.78 15.54
C ASP A 156 14.39 -6.82 14.70
N ALA A 157 13.96 -8.09 14.72
CA ALA A 157 14.60 -9.14 13.94
C ALA A 157 14.29 -9.01 12.45
N ALA A 158 13.05 -8.68 12.09
CA ALA A 158 12.63 -8.36 10.74
C ALA A 158 13.33 -7.11 10.19
N LEU A 159 13.45 -6.05 11.00
CA LEU A 159 14.17 -4.84 10.61
C LEU A 159 15.66 -5.11 10.38
N ALA A 160 16.31 -5.86 11.27
CA ALA A 160 17.70 -6.27 11.08
C ALA A 160 17.87 -7.09 9.79
N ALA A 161 16.96 -8.04 9.53
CA ALA A 161 16.96 -8.81 8.29
C ALA A 161 16.73 -7.92 7.06
N TRP A 162 15.87 -6.91 7.17
CA TRP A 162 15.59 -5.92 6.12
C TRP A 162 16.78 -5.00 5.83
N HIS A 163 17.63 -4.69 6.80
CA HIS A 163 18.81 -3.87 6.56
C HIS A 163 20.03 -4.67 6.06
N ASP A 164 20.05 -5.99 6.25
CA ASP A 164 21.06 -6.85 5.66
C ASP A 164 20.78 -7.09 4.16
N ALA A 165 21.56 -6.43 3.31
CA ALA A 165 21.46 -6.53 1.85
C ALA A 165 21.76 -7.94 1.31
N GLY A 166 22.37 -8.83 2.09
CA GLY A 166 22.56 -10.24 1.74
C GLY A 166 21.25 -11.05 1.76
N ASN A 167 20.24 -10.60 2.51
CA ASN A 167 18.94 -11.25 2.54
C ASN A 167 18.12 -10.92 1.30
N VAL A 168 17.50 -11.94 0.71
CA VAL A 168 16.50 -11.77 -0.34
C VAL A 168 15.18 -11.34 0.30
N ALA A 169 14.61 -10.24 -0.17
CA ALA A 169 13.28 -9.77 0.22
C ALA A 169 12.26 -10.03 -0.90
N MET A 170 11.07 -10.48 -0.56
CA MET A 170 9.99 -10.74 -1.53
C MET A 170 8.60 -10.64 -0.91
N VAL A 171 7.62 -10.29 -1.73
CA VAL A 171 6.20 -10.45 -1.39
C VAL A 171 5.70 -11.77 -1.97
N GLN A 172 4.97 -12.54 -1.18
CA GLN A 172 4.46 -13.85 -1.57
C GLN A 172 2.95 -13.93 -1.32
N ILE A 173 2.24 -14.49 -2.28
CA ILE A 173 0.85 -14.93 -2.13
C ILE A 173 0.87 -16.45 -2.23
N THR A 174 0.48 -17.12 -1.14
CA THR A 174 0.51 -18.59 -1.05
C THR A 174 -0.89 -19.21 -1.07
N HIS A 175 -1.87 -18.49 -1.60
CA HIS A 175 -3.23 -19.01 -1.74
C HIS A 175 -3.24 -20.17 -2.76
N PRO A 176 -3.90 -21.30 -2.50
CA PRO A 176 -3.87 -22.47 -3.39
C PRO A 176 -4.30 -22.18 -4.84
N ALA A 177 -5.23 -21.24 -5.03
CA ALA A 177 -5.70 -20.82 -6.35
C ALA A 177 -4.88 -19.67 -6.99
N TYR A 178 -3.88 -19.11 -6.29
CA TYR A 178 -3.06 -18.00 -6.77
C TYR A 178 -1.68 -17.94 -6.08
N GLY A 179 -0.85 -18.95 -6.32
CA GLY A 179 0.50 -19.06 -5.74
C GLY A 179 1.57 -18.31 -6.54
N HIS A 180 2.00 -17.13 -6.08
CA HIS A 180 2.99 -16.30 -6.76
C HIS A 180 3.89 -15.52 -5.80
N ALA A 181 5.07 -15.10 -6.27
CA ALA A 181 5.99 -14.27 -5.51
C ALA A 181 6.65 -13.21 -6.41
N ALA A 182 7.01 -12.08 -5.81
CA ALA A 182 7.74 -11.00 -6.46
C ALA A 182 8.94 -10.59 -5.60
N LEU A 183 10.13 -10.58 -6.21
CA LEU A 183 11.34 -10.10 -5.55
C LEU A 183 11.28 -8.58 -5.35
N ILE A 184 11.67 -8.13 -4.17
CA ILE A 184 11.92 -6.72 -3.89
C ILE A 184 13.38 -6.44 -4.26
N GLY A 185 13.57 -5.86 -5.45
CA GLY A 185 14.91 -5.49 -5.94
C GLY A 185 15.58 -4.40 -5.09
N ALA A 186 16.88 -4.22 -5.27
CA ALA A 186 17.67 -3.28 -4.48
C ALA A 186 17.16 -1.83 -4.57
N GLU A 187 16.75 -1.37 -5.76
CA GLU A 187 16.20 -0.01 -5.93
C GLU A 187 14.90 0.20 -5.14
N THR A 188 13.97 -0.77 -5.22
CA THR A 188 12.72 -0.78 -4.46
C THR A 188 13.01 -0.82 -2.96
N ARG A 189 13.89 -1.73 -2.50
CA ARG A 189 14.26 -1.84 -1.09
C ARG A 189 14.86 -0.54 -0.53
N ASN A 190 15.73 0.12 -1.30
CA ASN A 190 16.33 1.39 -0.92
C ASN A 190 15.30 2.52 -0.86
N TYR A 191 14.35 2.55 -1.80
CA TYR A 191 13.25 3.52 -1.77
C TYR A 191 12.38 3.32 -0.52
N LEU A 192 11.94 2.09 -0.28
CA LEU A 192 11.07 1.74 0.86
C LEU A 192 11.76 2.01 2.20
N THR A 193 13.06 1.72 2.30
CA THR A 193 13.85 2.04 3.51
C THR A 193 13.82 3.53 3.82
N ARG A 194 13.91 4.41 2.81
CA ARG A 194 13.91 5.86 3.04
C ARG A 194 12.51 6.42 3.25
N ALA A 195 11.52 5.86 2.56
CA ALA A 195 10.17 6.42 2.50
C ALA A 195 9.24 5.89 3.61
N CYS A 196 9.52 4.68 4.12
CA CYS A 196 8.61 3.95 5.01
C CYS A 196 9.24 3.65 6.37
N LEU A 197 10.55 3.33 6.39
CA LEU A 197 11.32 2.99 7.59
C LEU A 197 12.14 4.20 8.06
#